data_AF-A0A7C5C6H3-F1
#
_entry.id   AF-A0A7C5C6H3-F1
#
_cell.length_a   1.000
_cell.length_b   1.000
_cell.length_c   1.000
_cell.angle_alpha   90.00
_cell.angle_beta   90.00
_cell.angle_gamma   90.00
#
_symmetry.space_group_name_H-M   'P 1'
#
loop_
_entity.id
_entity.type
_entity.pdbx_description
1 polymer ?
#
loop_
_entity_poly.entity_id
_entity_poly.type
_entity_poly.pdbx_seq_one_letter_code
_entity_poly.pdbx_strand_id
1 'polypeptide(L)'
;MTLYSKKGNELSHKNIHDVIFRIINIADGNPGIAMSMWLSFIKYDNERFYMELNKTYEDVEIENTNWLSLLQRLMIFGNISKEEFKYEQGDFIQRNIKLLEKTGLVTPIRKDSYKIDEFLKPFVERWLKNKEII
;
A
#
# COMPACT_ATOMS: atom_id res chain seq x y z
N MET A 1 -8.66 24.42 -5.01
CA MET A 1 -9.21 23.10 -4.66
C MET A 1 -9.01 22.92 -3.16
N THR A 2 -10.10 22.87 -2.39
CA THR A 2 -10.03 22.76 -0.92
C THR A 2 -10.15 21.29 -0.52
N LEU A 3 -9.19 20.79 0.26
CA LEU A 3 -9.17 19.40 0.73
C LEU A 3 -9.74 19.32 2.15
N TYR A 4 -10.59 18.33 2.39
CA TYR A 4 -11.28 18.14 3.67
C TYR A 4 -10.81 16.85 4.34
N SER A 5 -10.78 16.86 5.66
CA SER A 5 -10.64 15.65 6.48
C SER A 5 -11.95 14.86 6.53
N LYS A 6 -11.88 13.60 6.98
CA LYS A 6 -13.07 12.77 7.25
C LYS A 6 -14.08 13.41 8.20
N LYS A 7 -13.62 14.29 9.10
CA LYS A 7 -14.47 15.03 10.05
C LYS A 7 -15.12 16.28 9.45
N GLY A 8 -14.94 16.53 8.15
CA GLY A 8 -15.47 17.71 7.45
C GLY A 8 -14.66 18.99 7.67
N ASN A 9 -13.60 18.96 8.48
CA ASN A 9 -12.72 20.10 8.67
C ASN A 9 -11.81 20.30 7.46
N GLU A 10 -11.64 21.55 7.03
CA GLU A 10 -10.64 21.93 6.02
C GLU A 10 -9.23 21.54 6.49
N LEU A 11 -8.45 20.97 5.59
CA LEU A 11 -7.06 20.63 5.86
C LEU A 11 -6.19 21.86 5.71
N SER A 12 -5.40 22.16 6.75
CA SER A 12 -4.44 23.25 6.68
C SER A 12 -3.35 22.95 5.65
N HIS A 13 -2.78 24.01 5.06
CA HIS A 13 -1.64 23.91 4.16
C HIS A 13 -0.48 23.11 4.78
N LYS A 14 -0.24 23.27 6.09
CA LYS A 14 0.80 22.54 6.83
C LYS A 14 0.53 21.04 6.85
N ASN A 15 -0.71 20.62 7.11
CA ASN A 15 -1.08 19.20 7.14
C ASN A 15 -0.91 18.52 5.78
N ILE A 16 -1.27 19.22 4.70
CA ILE A 16 -1.12 18.71 3.33
C ILE A 16 0.37 18.59 2.98
N HIS A 17 1.14 19.63 3.30
CA HIS A 17 2.58 19.66 3.09
C HIS A 17 3.29 18.50 3.80
N ASP A 18 3.01 18.28 5.09
CA ASP A 18 3.63 17.21 5.88
C ASP A 18 3.33 15.82 5.29
N VAL A 19 2.11 15.60 4.79
CA VAL A 19 1.74 14.34 4.13
C VAL A 19 2.44 14.18 2.79
N ILE A 20 2.49 15.21 1.95
CA ILE A 20 3.19 15.15 0.67
C ILE A 20 4.68 14.88 0.87
N PHE A 21 5.33 15.56 1.81
CA PHE A 21 6.74 15.33 2.12
C PHE A 21 7.00 13.91 2.64
N ARG A 22 6.13 13.40 3.51
CA ARG A 22 6.22 12.01 3.96
C ARG A 22 6.07 11.04 2.79
N ILE A 23 5.12 11.27 1.90
CA ILE A 23 4.92 10.45 0.69
C ILE A 23 6.17 10.46 -0.19
N ILE A 24 6.75 11.64 -0.45
CA ILE A 24 7.96 11.79 -1.28
C ILE A 24 9.14 11.04 -0.64
N ASN A 25 9.32 11.17 0.66
CA ASN A 25 10.39 10.50 1.40
C ASN A 25 10.24 8.98 1.35
N ILE A 26 9.03 8.45 1.60
CA ILE A 26 8.76 7.00 1.54
C ILE A 26 8.90 6.49 0.10
N ALA A 27 8.50 7.30 -0.89
CA ALA A 27 8.58 6.92 -2.29
C ALA A 27 10.02 6.92 -2.84
N ASP A 28 11.03 7.40 -2.10
CA ASP A 28 12.44 7.43 -2.47
C ASP A 28 12.67 7.94 -3.91
N GLY A 29 12.07 9.09 -4.23
CA GLY A 29 12.17 9.71 -5.55
C GLY A 29 11.37 9.01 -6.67
N ASN A 30 10.56 7.99 -6.36
CA ASN A 30 9.71 7.32 -7.33
C ASN A 30 8.33 8.01 -7.47
N PRO A 31 8.06 8.75 -8.56
CA PRO A 31 6.83 9.52 -8.71
C PRO A 31 5.57 8.64 -8.81
N GLY A 32 5.70 7.38 -9.28
CA GLY A 32 4.58 6.45 -9.37
C GLY A 32 4.11 5.95 -8.01
N ILE A 33 5.04 5.62 -7.12
CA ILE A 33 4.74 5.27 -5.72
C ILE A 33 4.15 6.48 -5.01
N ALA A 34 4.78 7.65 -5.17
CA ALA A 34 4.32 8.88 -4.54
C ALA A 34 2.87 9.20 -4.94
N MET A 35 2.55 9.11 -6.23
CA MET A 35 1.20 9.34 -6.75
C MET A 35 0.21 8.30 -6.20
N SER A 36 0.57 7.02 -6.19
CA SER A 36 -0.32 5.94 -5.72
C SER A 36 -0.59 6.05 -4.22
N MET A 37 0.45 6.34 -3.43
CA MET A 37 0.33 6.61 -2.00
C MET A 37 -0.59 7.80 -1.77
N TRP A 38 -0.37 8.91 -2.48
CA TRP A 38 -1.21 10.11 -2.40
C TRP A 38 -2.68 9.83 -2.71
N LEU A 39 -2.97 9.12 -3.81
CA LEU A 39 -4.32 8.74 -4.19
C LEU A 39 -4.98 7.86 -3.11
N SER A 40 -4.22 7.01 -2.42
CA SER A 40 -4.77 6.14 -1.39
C SER A 40 -5.27 6.87 -0.13
N PHE A 41 -4.81 8.12 0.08
CA PHE A 41 -5.32 9.00 1.13
C PHE A 41 -6.67 9.60 0.74
N ILE A 42 -7.01 9.64 -0.55
CA ILE A 42 -8.28 10.16 -1.05
C ILE A 42 -9.34 9.06 -0.92
N LYS A 43 -10.44 9.40 -0.27
CA LYS A 43 -11.59 8.53 -0.04
C LYS A 43 -12.85 9.22 -0.55
N TYR A 44 -13.82 8.41 -0.94
CA TYR A 44 -15.15 8.85 -1.33
C TYR A 44 -16.16 8.34 -0.32
N ASP A 45 -16.91 9.24 0.31
CA ASP A 45 -17.99 8.92 1.25
C ASP A 45 -19.04 10.03 1.23
N ASN A 46 -20.32 9.70 1.41
CA ASN A 46 -21.44 10.64 1.43
C ASN A 46 -21.38 11.70 0.30
N GLU A 47 -21.15 11.23 -0.94
CA GLU A 47 -21.06 12.07 -2.16
C GLU A 47 -19.92 13.09 -2.17
N ARG A 48 -18.91 12.91 -1.31
CA ARG A 48 -17.79 13.84 -1.19
C ARG A 48 -16.46 13.10 -1.19
N PHE A 49 -15.46 13.72 -1.82
CA PHE A 49 -14.07 13.31 -1.69
C PHE A 49 -13.46 13.97 -0.45
N TYR A 50 -12.74 13.19 0.35
CA TYR A 50 -11.99 13.67 1.50
C TYR A 50 -10.65 12.94 1.60
N MET A 51 -9.71 13.53 2.33
CA MET A 51 -8.40 12.97 2.58
C MET A 51 -8.31 12.43 4.01
N GLU A 52 -7.96 11.15 4.15
CA GLU A 52 -7.84 10.45 5.44
C GLU A 52 -6.39 10.43 5.91
N LEU A 53 -5.97 11.50 6.61
CA LEU A 53 -4.59 11.71 7.05
C LEU A 53 -4.10 10.73 8.15
N ASN A 54 -4.99 9.90 8.70
CA ASN A 54 -4.67 8.95 9.77
C ASN A 54 -4.03 7.65 9.26
N LYS A 55 -3.76 7.54 7.96
CA LYS A 55 -2.91 6.47 7.43
C LYS A 55 -1.46 6.76 7.83
N THR A 56 -1.05 6.26 8.99
CA THR A 56 0.36 6.00 9.25
C THR A 56 0.78 4.85 8.33
N TYR A 57 1.49 5.21 7.26
CA TYR A 57 2.46 4.32 6.68
C TYR A 57 3.55 4.19 7.73
N GLU A 58 3.48 3.14 8.55
CA GLU A 58 4.70 2.63 9.16
C GLU A 58 5.64 2.36 8.00
N ASP A 59 6.89 2.80 8.10
CA ASP A 59 7.94 2.38 7.18
C ASP A 59 7.93 0.86 7.22
N VAL A 60 7.26 0.26 6.24
CA VAL A 60 7.38 -1.17 6.04
C VAL A 60 8.79 -1.28 5.50
N GLU A 61 9.74 -1.63 6.36
CA GLU A 61 11.04 -2.10 5.92
C GLU A 61 10.78 -3.36 5.07
N ILE A 62 10.53 -3.15 3.77
CA ILE A 62 10.25 -4.22 2.81
C ILE A 62 11.52 -5.05 2.53
N GLU A 63 12.62 -4.77 3.24
CA GLU A 63 13.84 -5.57 3.26
C GLU A 63 13.68 -6.89 4.02
N ASN A 64 12.63 -7.06 4.81
CA ASN A 64 12.37 -8.35 5.45
C ASN A 64 12.01 -9.40 4.37
N THR A 65 12.83 -10.46 4.31
CA THR A 65 12.81 -11.55 3.32
C THR A 65 11.43 -12.16 3.09
N ASN A 66 10.58 -12.13 4.12
CA ASN A 66 9.22 -12.65 4.07
C ASN A 66 8.28 -11.77 3.21
N TRP A 67 8.52 -10.45 3.14
CA TRP A 67 7.78 -9.54 2.24
C TRP A 67 8.12 -9.76 0.78
N LEU A 68 9.41 -9.98 0.51
CA LEU A 68 9.91 -10.26 -0.83
C LEU A 68 9.31 -11.56 -1.38
N SER A 69 9.31 -12.62 -0.56
CA SER A 69 8.65 -13.89 -0.89
C SER A 69 7.16 -13.72 -1.17
N LEU A 70 6.46 -12.94 -0.34
CA LEU A 70 5.03 -12.65 -0.49
C LEU A 70 4.73 -11.92 -1.81
N LEU A 71 5.49 -10.86 -2.11
CA LEU A 71 5.29 -10.07 -3.32
C LEU A 71 5.67 -10.84 -4.58
N GLN A 72 6.75 -11.61 -4.56
CA GLN A 72 7.13 -12.49 -5.66
C GLN A 72 6.01 -13.50 -5.97
N ARG A 73 5.42 -14.11 -4.96
CA ARG A 73 4.32 -15.06 -5.18
C ARG A 73 3.05 -14.39 -5.70
N LEU A 74 2.67 -13.25 -5.16
CA LEU A 74 1.53 -12.48 -5.69
C LEU A 74 1.77 -12.04 -7.14
N MET A 75 3.02 -11.82 -7.55
CA MET A 75 3.38 -11.56 -8.95
C MET A 75 3.23 -12.80 -9.84
N ILE A 76 3.68 -13.97 -9.36
CA ILE A 76 3.64 -15.23 -10.13
C ILE A 76 2.20 -15.75 -10.26
N PHE A 77 1.47 -15.83 -9.15
CA PHE A 77 0.15 -16.46 -9.09
C PHE A 77 -1.02 -15.47 -9.30
N GLY A 78 -0.74 -14.16 -9.26
CA GLY A 78 -1.74 -13.10 -9.46
C GLY A 78 -2.68 -12.87 -8.28
N ASN A 79 -2.97 -13.90 -7.48
CA ASN A 79 -3.61 -13.80 -6.19
C ASN A 79 -3.21 -14.97 -5.28
N ILE A 80 -3.37 -14.81 -3.97
CA ILE A 80 -3.20 -15.88 -2.98
C ILE A 80 -4.31 -15.81 -1.93
N SER A 81 -4.78 -16.98 -1.50
CA SER A 81 -5.73 -17.13 -0.40
C SER A 81 -5.08 -17.12 1.00
N LYS A 82 -5.84 -16.78 2.05
CA LYS A 82 -5.37 -16.82 3.45
C LYS A 82 -4.94 -18.21 3.89
N GLU A 83 -5.55 -19.26 3.36
CA GLU A 83 -5.21 -20.65 3.71
C GLU A 83 -3.85 -21.03 3.13
N GLU A 84 -3.61 -20.70 1.86
CA GLU A 84 -2.29 -20.84 1.22
C GLU A 84 -1.22 -20.04 1.97
N PHE A 85 -1.56 -18.83 2.45
CA PHE A 85 -0.64 -18.04 3.29
C PHE A 85 -0.31 -18.67 4.63
N LYS A 86 -1.31 -19.21 5.32
CA LYS A 86 -1.14 -19.78 6.65
C LYS A 86 -0.31 -21.07 6.61
N TYR A 87 -0.48 -21.87 5.56
CA TYR A 87 0.20 -23.15 5.40
C TYR A 87 1.72 -23.00 5.28
N GLU A 88 2.20 -21.96 4.61
CA GLU A 88 3.62 -21.85 4.26
C GLU A 88 4.44 -20.99 5.22
N GLN A 89 3.81 -19.97 5.83
CA GLN A 89 4.53 -18.90 6.53
C GLN A 89 3.92 -18.59 7.92
N GLY A 90 2.92 -19.38 8.36
CA GLY A 90 2.30 -19.27 9.68
C GLY A 90 1.60 -17.93 9.94
N ASP A 91 1.44 -17.59 11.23
CA ASP A 91 0.72 -16.39 11.67
C ASP A 91 1.45 -15.06 11.38
N PHE A 92 2.73 -15.13 10.98
CA PHE A 92 3.56 -13.97 10.65
C PHE A 92 2.98 -13.19 9.47
N ILE A 93 2.55 -13.90 8.41
CA ILE A 93 2.02 -13.26 7.21
C ILE A 93 0.63 -12.65 7.44
N GLN A 94 -0.18 -13.20 8.35
CA GLN A 94 -1.52 -12.67 8.58
C GLN A 94 -1.52 -11.26 9.18
N ARG A 95 -0.51 -10.93 10.00
CA ARG A 95 -0.29 -9.57 10.51
C ARG A 95 0.22 -8.65 9.41
N ASN A 96 1.10 -9.19 8.58
CA ASN A 96 1.83 -8.47 7.55
C ASN A 96 0.97 -8.13 6.32
N ILE A 97 0.09 -9.03 5.86
CA ILE A 97 -0.78 -8.76 4.73
C ILE A 97 -1.77 -7.61 5.04
N LYS A 98 -2.19 -7.49 6.30
CA LYS A 98 -2.98 -6.34 6.77
C LYS A 98 -2.19 -5.04 6.74
N LEU A 99 -0.88 -5.07 6.97
CA LEU A 99 -0.02 -3.89 6.81
C LEU A 99 0.07 -3.50 5.33
N LEU A 100 0.29 -4.46 4.42
CA LEU A 100 0.31 -4.16 2.98
C LEU A 100 -1.04 -3.69 2.44
N GLU A 101 -2.14 -4.19 3.02
CA GLU A 101 -3.48 -3.72 2.70
C GLU A 101 -3.65 -2.26 3.14
N LYS A 102 -3.14 -1.91 4.34
CA LYS A 102 -3.12 -0.52 4.82
C LYS A 102 -2.26 0.38 3.94
N THR A 103 -1.14 -0.12 3.41
CA THR A 103 -0.31 0.65 2.48
C THR A 103 -0.96 0.82 1.11
N GLY A 104 -1.92 -0.04 0.75
CA GLY A 104 -2.54 -0.10 -0.56
C GLY A 104 -1.71 -0.86 -1.60
N LEU A 105 -0.62 -1.54 -1.18
CA LEU A 105 0.19 -2.36 -2.07
C LEU A 105 -0.57 -3.62 -2.52
N VAL A 106 -1.40 -4.16 -1.62
CA VAL A 106 -2.28 -5.28 -1.91
C VAL A 106 -3.74 -4.90 -1.68
N THR A 107 -4.63 -5.45 -2.48
CA THR A 107 -6.08 -5.28 -2.36
C THR A 107 -6.75 -6.64 -2.16
N PRO A 108 -7.74 -6.75 -1.25
CA PRO A 108 -8.55 -7.95 -1.13
C PRO A 108 -9.44 -8.11 -2.39
N ILE A 109 -9.48 -9.33 -2.95
CA ILE A 109 -10.40 -9.66 -4.07
C ILE A 109 -11.69 -10.27 -3.53
N ARG A 110 -11.55 -11.20 -2.57
CA ARG A 110 -12.65 -11.90 -1.87
C ARG A 110 -12.33 -11.95 -0.38
N LYS A 111 -13.27 -12.47 0.42
CA LYS A 111 -13.19 -12.53 1.90
C LYS A 111 -11.83 -13.01 2.42
N ASP A 112 -11.17 -13.89 1.66
CA ASP A 112 -9.92 -14.54 2.03
C ASP A 112 -8.87 -14.58 0.91
N SER A 113 -8.86 -13.67 -0.07
CA SER A 113 -7.79 -13.61 -1.08
C SER A 113 -7.31 -12.20 -1.38
N TYR A 114 -6.03 -12.08 -1.71
CA TYR A 114 -5.33 -10.83 -1.93
C TYR A 114 -4.60 -10.83 -3.27
N LYS A 115 -4.47 -9.66 -3.89
CA LYS A 115 -3.61 -9.42 -5.05
C LYS A 115 -2.80 -8.15 -4.87
N ILE A 116 -1.74 -7.99 -5.65
CA ILE A 116 -1.08 -6.70 -5.82
C ILE A 116 -2.04 -5.75 -6.54
N ASP A 117 -2.05 -4.50 -6.12
CA ASP A 117 -2.79 -3.45 -6.83
C ASP A 117 -2.24 -3.32 -8.27
N GLU A 118 -3.11 -3.35 -9.28
CA GLU A 118 -2.69 -3.38 -10.69
C GLU A 118 -1.86 -2.14 -11.09
N PHE A 119 -2.07 -1.00 -10.44
CA PHE A 119 -1.29 0.20 -10.70
C PHE A 119 0.12 0.12 -10.13
N LEU A 120 0.31 -0.70 -9.08
CA LEU A 120 1.60 -0.91 -8.41
C LEU A 120 2.35 -2.13 -8.94
N LYS A 121 1.69 -3.00 -9.70
CA LYS A 121 2.28 -4.23 -10.25
C LYS A 121 3.57 -4.00 -11.06
N PRO A 122 3.66 -3.04 -12.01
CA PRO A 122 4.90 -2.77 -12.75
C PRO A 122 6.04 -2.24 -11.87
N PHE A 123 5.69 -1.63 -10.72
CA PHE A 123 6.67 -1.17 -9.76
C PHE A 123 7.21 -2.35 -8.93
N VAL A 124 6.32 -3.18 -8.37
CA VAL A 124 6.72 -4.38 -7.64
C VAL A 124 7.60 -5.28 -8.53
N GLU A 125 7.26 -5.41 -9.81
CA GLU A 125 8.06 -6.15 -10.77
C GLU A 125 9.48 -5.58 -10.94
N ARG A 126 9.61 -4.26 -11.18
CA ARG A 126 10.93 -3.60 -11.28
C ARG A 126 11.74 -3.73 -10.01
N TRP A 127 11.09 -3.60 -8.86
CA TRP A 127 11.75 -3.69 -7.57
C TRP A 127 12.26 -5.10 -7.30
N LEU A 128 11.48 -6.14 -7.60
CA LEU A 128 11.92 -7.54 -7.50
C LEU A 128 13.05 -7.87 -8.50
N LYS A 129 13.01 -7.31 -9.72
CA LYS A 129 14.11 -7.42 -10.71
C LYS A 129 15.40 -6.78 -10.23
N ASN A 130 15.34 -5.57 -9.65
CA ASN A 130 16.51 -4.88 -9.10
C ASN A 130 17.13 -5.62 -7.90
N LYS A 131 16.37 -6.48 -7.23
CA LYS A 131 16.83 -7.33 -6.13
C LYS A 131 17.25 -8.74 -6.60
N GLU A 132 17.25 -9.01 -7.91
CA GLU A 132 17.61 -10.31 -8.51
C GLU A 132 16.72 -11.49 -8.04
N ILE A 133 15.44 -11.21 -7.75
CA ILE A 133 14.50 -12.21 -7.23
C ILE A 133 13.63 -12.82 -8.34
N ILE A 134 13.37 -12.05 -9.41
CA ILE A 134 12.67 -12.49 -10.63
C ILE A 134 13.37 -11.96 -11.88
#